data_AF-A0A6N2L8A9-F1
#
_entry.id   AF-A0A6N2L8A9-F1
#
_cell.length_a   1.000
_cell.length_b   1.000
_cell.length_c   1.000
_cell.angle_alpha   90.00
_cell.angle_beta   90.00
_cell.angle_gamma   90.00
#
_symmetry.space_group_name_H-M   'P 1'
#
loop_
_entity.id
_entity.type
_entity.pdbx_description
1 polymer ?
#
loop_
_entity_poly.entity_id
_entity_poly.type
_entity_poly.pdbx_seq_one_letter_code
_entity_poly.pdbx_strand_id
1 'polypeptide(L)'
;MIFRHMKAYMRSSSLRKAALRALSKTLTVDELFYLKEQFALLEPKKNGSITLEKLRMALMKNATNAMKDSRIPDFLAPLHPLQYRRMDFEEFCAAALNIHQLETLDQWKQLARSAYELFEKDGNRAIVIEELASELGLGPSIPVHAVLNDWIRHTDGKLSFHGFVKLLHGTSSRTIAKAQ
;
A
#
# COMPACT_ATOMS: atom_id res chain seq x y z
N MET A 1 11.82 -4.57 4.39
CA MET A 1 11.17 -5.90 4.48
C MET A 1 9.71 -5.78 4.05
N ILE A 2 9.22 -6.73 3.25
CA ILE A 2 7.87 -6.75 2.65
C ILE A 2 6.76 -6.63 3.70
N PHE A 3 6.95 -7.22 4.89
CA PHE A 3 5.99 -7.11 5.99
C PHE A 3 5.66 -5.67 6.40
N ARG A 4 6.60 -4.72 6.27
CA ARG A 4 6.35 -3.30 6.54
C ARG A 4 5.37 -2.70 5.52
N HIS A 5 5.56 -3.03 4.24
CA HIS A 5 4.67 -2.58 3.17
C HIS A 5 3.29 -3.23 3.32
N MET A 6 3.23 -4.52 3.64
CA MET A 6 1.96 -5.21 3.92
C MET A 6 1.21 -4.59 5.10
N LYS A 7 1.92 -4.27 6.20
CA LYS A 7 1.34 -3.59 7.36
C LYS A 7 0.75 -2.23 6.98
N ALA A 8 1.48 -1.44 6.18
CA ALA A 8 1.01 -0.15 5.69
C ALA A 8 -0.24 -0.33 4.80
N TYR A 9 -0.17 -1.22 3.82
CA TYR A 9 -1.27 -1.56 2.93
C TYR A 9 -2.52 -1.98 3.70
N MET A 10 -2.41 -2.82 4.73
CA MET A 10 -3.57 -3.27 5.49
C MET A 10 -4.30 -2.13 6.20
N ARG A 11 -3.56 -1.11 6.66
CA ARG A 11 -4.09 0.11 7.31
C ARG A 11 -4.64 1.15 6.34
N SER A 12 -4.28 1.05 5.07
CA SER A 12 -4.70 2.02 4.06
C SER A 12 -6.20 2.01 3.79
N SER A 13 -6.68 3.18 3.41
CA SER A 13 -7.98 3.44 2.81
C SER A 13 -8.26 2.54 1.60
N SER A 14 -9.53 2.38 1.29
CA SER A 14 -9.95 1.64 0.09
C SER A 14 -9.43 2.30 -1.19
N LEU A 15 -9.40 3.63 -1.23
CA LEU A 15 -8.88 4.41 -2.35
C LEU A 15 -7.39 4.14 -2.61
N ARG A 16 -6.55 4.16 -1.56
CA ARG A 16 -5.13 3.85 -1.74
C ARG A 16 -4.89 2.39 -2.09
N LYS A 17 -5.65 1.46 -1.51
CA LYS A 17 -5.57 0.03 -1.91
C LYS A 17 -5.90 -0.14 -3.39
N ALA A 18 -6.91 0.56 -3.91
CA ALA A 18 -7.23 0.56 -5.33
C ALA A 18 -6.10 1.14 -6.19
N ALA A 19 -5.47 2.23 -5.76
CA ALA A 19 -4.32 2.81 -6.44
C ALA A 19 -3.11 1.86 -6.50
N LEU A 20 -2.77 1.21 -5.38
CA LEU A 20 -1.69 0.24 -5.30
C LEU A 20 -1.97 -1.01 -6.14
N ARG A 21 -3.23 -1.48 -6.20
CA ARG A 21 -3.64 -2.58 -7.09
C ARG A 21 -3.51 -2.20 -8.57
N ALA A 22 -3.87 -0.97 -8.93
CA ALA A 22 -3.71 -0.49 -10.29
C ALA A 22 -2.22 -0.45 -10.67
N LEU A 23 -1.35 0.00 -9.76
CA LEU A 23 0.10 -0.02 -9.97
C LEU A 23 0.66 -1.43 -10.09
N SER A 24 0.24 -2.38 -9.24
CA SER A 24 0.75 -3.75 -9.28
C SER A 24 0.42 -4.47 -10.60
N LYS A 25 -0.64 -4.07 -11.30
CA LYS A 25 -0.99 -4.60 -12.63
C LYS A 25 -0.06 -4.13 -13.75
N THR A 26 0.76 -3.10 -13.51
CA THR A 26 1.70 -2.56 -14.50
C THR A 26 3.12 -3.10 -14.36
N LEU A 27 3.37 -3.88 -13.31
CA LEU A 27 4.70 -4.43 -13.04
C LEU A 27 5.21 -5.25 -14.23
N THR A 28 6.51 -5.14 -14.45
CA THR A 28 7.24 -5.94 -15.44
C THR A 28 7.31 -7.40 -15.04
N VAL A 29 7.71 -8.24 -16.00
CA VAL A 29 7.89 -9.68 -15.81
C VAL A 29 8.89 -9.96 -14.68
N ASP A 30 10.00 -9.21 -14.62
CA ASP A 30 11.04 -9.40 -13.60
C ASP A 30 10.55 -9.04 -12.19
N GLU A 31 9.80 -7.95 -12.07
CA GLU A 31 9.20 -7.52 -10.80
C GLU A 31 8.14 -8.54 -10.32
N LEU A 32 7.29 -9.02 -11.23
CA LEU A 32 6.32 -10.07 -10.92
C LEU A 32 7.00 -11.38 -10.54
N PHE A 33 8.09 -11.74 -11.22
CA PHE A 33 8.88 -12.93 -10.88
C PHE A 33 9.44 -12.82 -9.47
N TYR A 34 10.06 -11.69 -9.13
CA TYR A 34 10.55 -11.44 -7.76
C TYR A 34 9.43 -11.54 -6.72
N LEU A 35 8.27 -10.92 -6.96
CA LEU A 35 7.13 -11.00 -6.05
C LEU A 35 6.60 -12.41 -5.91
N LYS A 36 6.62 -13.22 -6.97
CA LYS A 36 6.22 -14.62 -6.93
C LYS A 36 7.13 -15.46 -6.03
N GLU A 37 8.44 -15.26 -6.13
CA GLU A 37 9.41 -15.89 -5.23
C GLU A 37 9.17 -15.47 -3.77
N GLN A 38 8.95 -14.18 -3.52
CA GLN A 38 8.65 -13.68 -2.17
C GLN A 38 7.32 -14.22 -1.62
N PHE A 39 6.31 -14.38 -2.48
CA PHE A 39 5.04 -14.98 -2.11
C PHE A 39 5.22 -16.47 -1.75
N ALA A 40 6.01 -17.21 -2.51
CA ALA A 40 6.30 -18.62 -2.23
C ALA A 40 6.97 -18.84 -0.87
N LEU A 41 7.86 -17.92 -0.45
CA LEU A 41 8.49 -17.96 0.88
C LEU A 41 7.50 -17.82 2.04
N LEU A 42 6.29 -17.31 1.79
CA LEU A 42 5.22 -17.23 2.79
C LEU A 42 4.39 -18.52 2.87
N GLU A 43 4.72 -19.53 2.06
CA GLU A 43 4.06 -20.83 2.01
C GLU A 43 2.53 -20.73 1.89
N PRO A 44 2.01 -20.14 0.79
CA PRO A 44 0.58 -20.03 0.57
C PRO A 44 -0.08 -21.41 0.62
N LYS A 45 -1.34 -21.45 1.07
CA LYS A 45 -2.13 -22.68 1.06
C LYS A 45 -2.34 -23.18 -0.37
N LYS A 46 -2.79 -24.44 -0.51
CA LYS A 46 -3.10 -25.07 -1.82
C LYS A 46 -4.05 -24.25 -2.71
N ASN A 47 -4.86 -23.38 -2.12
CA ASN A 47 -5.76 -22.46 -2.82
C ASN A 47 -5.09 -21.13 -3.27
N GLY A 48 -3.77 -21.01 -3.19
CA GLY A 48 -3.02 -19.84 -3.64
C GLY A 48 -3.10 -18.61 -2.75
N SER A 49 -3.46 -18.77 -1.46
CA SER A 49 -3.62 -17.64 -0.54
C SER A 49 -2.80 -17.76 0.74
N ILE A 50 -2.37 -16.62 1.27
CA ILE A 50 -1.67 -16.51 2.55
C ILE A 50 -2.64 -16.15 3.67
N THR A 51 -2.38 -16.69 4.86
CA THR A 51 -3.13 -16.45 6.09
C THR A 51 -2.27 -15.74 7.13
N LEU A 52 -2.90 -15.13 8.14
CA LEU A 52 -2.17 -14.52 9.26
C LEU A 52 -1.20 -15.50 9.95
N GLU A 53 -1.59 -16.77 10.10
CA GLU A 53 -0.76 -17.82 10.69
C GLU A 53 0.54 -18.03 9.90
N LYS A 54 0.43 -18.15 8.56
CA LYS A 54 1.59 -18.29 7.67
C LYS A 54 2.52 -17.07 7.73
N LEU A 55 1.94 -15.87 7.74
CA LEU A 55 2.69 -14.63 7.92
C LEU A 55 3.41 -14.57 9.28
N ARG A 56 2.75 -15.01 10.35
CA ARG A 56 3.34 -15.08 11.69
C ARG A 56 4.53 -16.05 11.72
N MET A 57 4.39 -17.24 11.14
CA MET A 57 5.50 -18.20 11.07
C MET A 57 6.67 -17.67 10.24
N ALA A 58 6.41 -17.07 9.07
CA ALA A 58 7.45 -16.47 8.25
C ALA A 58 8.15 -15.30 8.95
N LEU A 59 7.41 -14.49 9.71
CA LEU A 59 7.97 -13.41 10.53
C LEU A 59 8.86 -13.96 11.65
N MET A 60 8.41 -15.00 12.36
CA MET A 60 9.18 -15.64 13.45
C MET A 60 10.47 -16.29 12.94
N LYS A 61 10.41 -16.94 11.76
CA LYS A 61 11.59 -17.57 11.12
C LYS A 61 12.66 -16.54 10.73
N ASN A 62 12.23 -15.35 10.30
CA ASN A 62 13.11 -14.27 9.86
C ASN A 62 13.35 -13.20 10.95
N ALA A 63 12.85 -13.41 12.17
CA ALA A 63 13.00 -12.45 13.26
C ALA A 63 14.43 -12.48 13.78
N THR A 64 15.07 -11.32 13.81
CA THR A 64 16.32 -11.13 14.57
C THR A 64 16.04 -11.24 16.07
N ASN A 65 17.07 -11.50 16.88
CA ASN A 65 16.90 -11.61 18.33
C ASN A 65 16.26 -10.33 18.94
N ALA A 66 16.63 -9.15 18.44
CA ALA A 66 16.01 -7.88 18.82
C ALA A 66 14.52 -7.75 18.44
N MET A 67 14.07 -8.41 17.37
CA MET A 67 12.64 -8.44 17.00
C MET A 67 11.83 -9.38 17.87
N LYS A 68 12.44 -10.44 18.42
CA LYS A 68 11.80 -11.36 19.38
C LYS A 68 11.53 -10.70 20.73
N ASP A 69 12.41 -9.79 21.14
CA ASP A 69 12.25 -8.96 22.34
C ASP A 69 11.28 -7.78 22.12
N SER A 70 11.14 -7.32 20.87
CA SER A 70 10.10 -6.36 20.48
C SER A 70 8.73 -7.04 20.42
N ARG A 71 7.66 -6.27 20.68
CA ARG A 71 6.28 -6.76 20.68
C ARG A 71 5.84 -7.17 19.27
N ILE A 72 6.21 -8.38 18.84
CA ILE A 72 5.64 -9.07 17.66
C ILE A 72 4.11 -8.95 17.62
N PRO A 73 3.37 -9.03 18.76
CA PRO A 73 1.94 -8.74 18.78
C PRO A 73 1.55 -7.36 18.20
N ASP A 74 2.27 -6.29 18.55
CA ASP A 74 2.01 -4.93 18.05
C ASP A 74 2.32 -4.80 16.55
N PHE A 75 3.26 -5.61 16.05
CA PHE A 75 3.55 -5.69 14.64
C PHE A 75 2.43 -6.41 13.86
N LEU A 76 1.89 -7.49 14.43
CA LEU A 76 0.85 -8.32 13.83
C LEU A 76 -0.54 -7.71 13.94
N ALA A 77 -0.79 -6.80 14.88
CA ALA A 77 -2.11 -6.20 15.11
C ALA A 77 -2.79 -5.68 13.82
N PRO A 78 -2.10 -4.97 12.89
CA PRO A 78 -2.74 -4.51 11.65
C PRO A 78 -2.99 -5.60 10.62
N LEU A 79 -2.38 -6.77 10.80
CA LEU A 79 -2.58 -7.94 9.97
C LEU A 79 -3.72 -8.83 10.52
N HIS A 80 -4.28 -8.53 11.70
CA HIS A 80 -5.41 -9.27 12.28
C HIS A 80 -6.60 -9.49 11.34
N PRO A 81 -6.96 -8.57 10.42
CA PRO A 81 -8.02 -8.85 9.46
C PRO A 81 -7.77 -10.11 8.60
N LEU A 82 -6.51 -10.53 8.42
CA LEU A 82 -6.13 -11.78 7.74
C LEU A 82 -6.37 -13.05 8.58
N GLN A 83 -6.90 -12.91 9.80
CA GLN A 83 -7.40 -14.04 10.59
C GLN A 83 -8.69 -14.59 9.98
N TYR A 84 -9.54 -13.71 9.45
CA TYR A 84 -10.86 -14.06 8.90
C TYR A 84 -10.94 -13.89 7.37
N ARG A 85 -9.94 -13.21 6.78
CA ARG A 85 -9.79 -13.03 5.34
C ARG A 85 -8.48 -13.66 4.86
N ARG A 86 -8.42 -13.97 3.57
CA ARG A 86 -7.22 -14.47 2.88
C ARG A 86 -6.67 -13.38 1.97
N MET A 87 -5.36 -13.34 1.80
CA MET A 87 -4.70 -12.51 0.80
C MET A 87 -4.21 -13.41 -0.33
N ASP A 88 -4.70 -13.17 -1.54
CA ASP A 88 -4.24 -13.85 -2.74
C ASP A 88 -2.96 -13.20 -3.29
N PHE A 89 -2.45 -13.75 -4.39
CA PHE A 89 -1.21 -13.26 -5.01
C PHE A 89 -1.37 -11.83 -5.55
N GLU A 90 -2.52 -11.48 -6.11
CA GLU A 90 -2.75 -10.13 -6.66
C GLU A 90 -2.76 -9.06 -5.57
N GLU A 91 -3.47 -9.32 -4.48
CA GLU A 91 -3.47 -8.43 -3.33
C GLU A 91 -2.09 -8.38 -2.66
N PHE A 92 -1.37 -9.51 -2.60
CA PHE A 92 0.00 -9.52 -2.13
C PHE A 92 0.90 -8.64 -2.98
N CYS A 93 0.79 -8.69 -4.31
CA CYS A 93 1.58 -7.84 -5.19
C CYS A 93 1.38 -6.36 -4.87
N ALA A 94 0.12 -5.93 -4.72
CA ALA A 94 -0.22 -4.56 -4.31
C ALA A 94 0.32 -4.21 -2.91
N ALA A 95 0.25 -5.15 -1.96
CA ALA A 95 0.70 -4.96 -0.58
C ALA A 95 2.23 -4.98 -0.43
N ALA A 96 2.94 -5.61 -1.36
CA ALA A 96 4.39 -5.75 -1.32
C ALA A 96 5.14 -4.60 -2.02
N LEU A 97 4.44 -3.74 -2.77
CA LEU A 97 5.04 -2.63 -3.51
C LEU A 97 5.87 -1.73 -2.62
N ASN A 98 7.08 -1.42 -3.09
CA ASN A 98 7.92 -0.37 -2.53
C ASN A 98 8.01 0.77 -3.54
N ILE A 99 7.17 1.79 -3.34
CA ILE A 99 7.04 2.92 -4.26
C ILE A 99 8.40 3.60 -4.49
N HIS A 100 9.21 3.77 -3.44
CA HIS A 100 10.52 4.40 -3.56
C HIS A 100 11.51 3.58 -4.39
N GLN A 101 11.40 2.26 -4.41
CA GLN A 101 12.23 1.43 -5.31
C GLN A 101 11.73 1.52 -6.74
N LEU A 102 10.41 1.52 -6.97
CA LEU A 102 9.85 1.68 -8.31
C LEU A 102 10.20 3.05 -8.92
N GLU A 103 10.25 4.10 -8.11
CA GLU A 103 10.65 5.45 -8.54
C GLU A 103 12.09 5.53 -9.05
N THR A 104 12.97 4.62 -8.63
CA THR A 104 14.35 4.59 -9.12
C THR A 104 14.49 3.94 -10.49
N LEU A 105 13.42 3.35 -11.03
CA LEU A 105 13.42 2.75 -12.35
C LEU A 105 13.19 3.82 -13.43
N ASP A 106 13.91 3.74 -14.54
CA ASP A 106 13.78 4.69 -15.66
C ASP A 106 12.34 4.75 -16.22
N GLN A 107 11.64 3.61 -16.18
CA GLN A 107 10.27 3.46 -16.67
C GLN A 107 9.19 3.90 -15.67
N TRP A 108 9.53 4.39 -14.47
CA TRP A 108 8.57 4.78 -13.42
C TRP A 108 7.44 5.67 -13.96
N LYS A 109 7.78 6.68 -14.77
CA LYS A 109 6.79 7.61 -15.32
C LYS A 109 5.75 6.88 -16.17
N GLN A 110 6.16 5.91 -16.98
CA GLN A 110 5.26 5.12 -17.81
C GLN A 110 4.41 4.19 -16.95
N LEU A 111 5.02 3.48 -15.99
CA LEU A 111 4.30 2.61 -15.05
C LEU A 111 3.21 3.36 -14.28
N ALA A 112 3.58 4.50 -13.68
CA ALA A 112 2.63 5.33 -12.93
C ALA A 112 1.48 5.83 -13.81
N ARG A 113 1.76 6.16 -15.09
CA ARG A 113 0.73 6.62 -16.02
C ARG A 113 -0.23 5.51 -16.43
N SER A 114 0.28 4.35 -16.84
CA SER A 114 -0.55 3.19 -17.14
C SER A 114 -1.35 2.75 -15.91
N ALA A 115 -0.77 2.84 -14.72
CA ALA A 115 -1.46 2.53 -13.48
C ALA A 115 -2.60 3.51 -13.20
N TYR A 116 -2.39 4.80 -13.47
CA TYR A 116 -3.44 5.79 -13.32
C TYR A 116 -4.58 5.58 -14.33
N GLU A 117 -4.30 5.16 -15.56
CA GLU A 117 -5.34 4.82 -16.54
C GLU A 117 -6.19 3.62 -16.12
N LEU A 118 -5.57 2.61 -15.49
CA LEU A 118 -6.29 1.48 -14.88
C LEU A 118 -7.10 1.95 -13.68
N PHE A 119 -6.51 2.79 -12.83
CA PHE A 119 -7.17 3.35 -11.65
C PHE A 119 -8.38 4.22 -12.04
N GLU A 120 -8.28 5.04 -13.08
CA GLU A 120 -9.39 5.86 -13.59
C GLU A 120 -10.66 5.06 -13.89
N LYS A 121 -10.49 3.83 -14.39
CA LYS A 121 -11.59 2.94 -14.77
C LYS A 121 -12.18 2.19 -13.56
N ASP A 122 -11.30 1.64 -12.72
CA ASP A 122 -11.70 0.63 -11.74
C ASP A 122 -11.76 1.16 -10.29
N GLY A 123 -11.11 2.29 -10.01
CA GLY A 123 -10.81 2.72 -8.63
C GLY A 123 -10.96 4.22 -8.35
N ASN A 124 -10.92 5.09 -9.37
CA ASN A 124 -11.03 6.52 -9.17
C ASN A 124 -12.51 6.94 -9.11
N ARG A 125 -12.93 7.20 -7.88
CA ARG A 125 -14.26 7.66 -7.52
C ARG A 125 -14.17 9.08 -6.95
N ALA A 126 -15.30 9.77 -6.93
CA ALA A 126 -15.39 11.05 -6.23
C ALA A 126 -14.93 10.87 -4.77
N ILE A 127 -14.05 11.75 -4.31
CA ILE A 127 -13.32 11.57 -3.08
C ILE A 127 -14.17 12.05 -1.90
N VAL A 128 -14.23 11.23 -0.85
CA VAL A 128 -14.68 11.64 0.48
C VAL A 128 -13.46 12.21 1.21
N ILE A 129 -13.49 13.48 1.62
CA ILE A 129 -12.34 14.21 2.16
C ILE A 129 -11.73 13.49 3.37
N GLU A 130 -12.58 12.90 4.21
CA GLU A 130 -12.20 12.13 5.39
C GLU A 130 -11.34 10.90 5.04
N GLU A 131 -11.54 10.29 3.87
CA GLU A 131 -10.73 9.16 3.40
C GLU A 131 -9.28 9.59 3.14
N LEU A 132 -9.08 10.75 2.50
CA LEU A 132 -7.73 11.30 2.28
C LEU A 132 -7.12 11.88 3.55
N ALA A 133 -7.91 12.53 4.41
CA ALA A 133 -7.43 13.02 5.69
C ALA A 133 -6.88 11.87 6.54
N SER A 134 -7.61 10.76 6.62
CA SER A 134 -7.18 9.54 7.32
C SER A 134 -5.91 8.95 6.71
N GLU A 135 -5.82 8.86 5.37
CA GLU A 135 -4.63 8.33 4.69
C GLU A 135 -3.38 9.19 4.90
N LEU A 136 -3.56 10.49 5.09
CA LEU A 136 -2.50 11.46 5.33
C LEU A 136 -2.24 11.73 6.82
N GLY A 137 -3.02 11.11 7.72
CA GLY A 137 -2.91 11.34 9.17
C GLY A 137 -3.23 12.78 9.58
N LEU A 138 -4.04 13.48 8.77
CA LEU A 138 -4.45 14.85 9.05
C LEU A 138 -5.55 14.85 10.10
N GLY A 139 -5.38 15.65 11.15
CA GLY A 139 -6.41 15.88 12.16
C GLY A 139 -7.57 16.73 11.61
N PRO A 140 -8.73 16.71 12.29
CA PRO A 140 -9.93 17.44 11.86
C PRO A 140 -9.77 18.96 11.82
N SER A 141 -8.72 19.49 12.43
CA SER A 141 -8.37 20.92 12.45
C SER A 141 -7.58 21.40 11.23
N ILE A 142 -7.10 20.49 10.37
CA ILE A 142 -6.34 20.86 9.18
C ILE A 142 -7.33 21.16 8.05
N PRO A 143 -7.25 22.32 7.38
CA PRO A 143 -8.09 22.62 6.22
C PRO A 143 -7.67 21.75 5.04
N VAL A 144 -8.20 20.53 5.00
CA VAL A 144 -7.83 19.48 4.04
C VAL A 144 -8.03 19.94 2.59
N HIS A 145 -9.03 20.79 2.33
CA HIS A 145 -9.27 21.40 1.02
C HIS A 145 -8.10 22.28 0.54
N ALA A 146 -7.40 22.98 1.44
CA ALA A 146 -6.22 23.78 1.09
C ALA A 146 -4.99 22.90 0.82
N VAL A 147 -4.88 21.76 1.51
CA VAL A 147 -3.77 20.80 1.35
C VAL A 147 -3.91 19.96 0.07
N LEU A 148 -5.15 19.70 -0.36
CA LEU A 148 -5.47 18.77 -1.44
C LEU A 148 -5.96 19.43 -2.72
N ASN A 149 -5.88 20.76 -2.83
CA ASN A 149 -6.47 21.49 -3.94
C ASN A 149 -5.99 20.97 -5.31
N ASP A 150 -4.71 20.63 -5.44
CA ASP A 150 -4.13 20.12 -6.69
C ASP A 150 -4.24 18.58 -6.84
N TRP A 151 -4.70 17.90 -5.79
CA TRP A 151 -4.87 16.45 -5.79
C TRP A 151 -6.24 16.05 -6.34
N ILE A 152 -7.23 16.92 -6.22
CA ILE A 152 -8.61 16.65 -6.59
C ILE A 152 -8.97 17.46 -7.82
N ARG A 153 -9.53 16.80 -8.84
CA ARG A 153 -10.02 17.48 -10.04
C ARG A 153 -11.31 18.23 -9.72
N HIS A 154 -11.35 19.52 -10.03
CA HIS A 154 -12.55 20.34 -9.86
C HIS A 154 -13.73 19.90 -10.74
N THR A 155 -13.46 19.21 -11.84
CA THR A 155 -14.49 18.78 -12.81
C THR A 155 -15.41 17.68 -12.29
N ASP A 156 -14.88 16.77 -11.47
CA ASP A 156 -15.61 15.57 -11.04
C ASP A 156 -15.31 15.12 -9.60
N GLY A 157 -14.48 15.86 -8.86
CA GLY A 157 -14.11 15.53 -7.48
C GLY A 157 -13.25 14.27 -7.35
N LYS A 158 -12.69 13.75 -8.46
CA LYS A 158 -11.83 12.56 -8.47
C LYS A 158 -10.36 12.93 -8.29
N LEU A 159 -9.50 11.94 -8.01
CA LEU A 159 -8.07 12.19 -7.90
C LEU A 159 -7.47 12.58 -9.25
N SER A 160 -6.69 13.65 -9.28
CA SER A 160 -5.80 13.97 -10.38
C SER A 160 -4.65 12.96 -10.44
N PHE A 161 -3.91 12.91 -11.54
CA PHE A 161 -2.70 12.09 -11.61
C PHE A 161 -1.69 12.47 -10.53
N HIS A 162 -1.56 13.78 -10.24
CA HIS A 162 -0.68 14.26 -9.18
C HIS A 162 -1.12 13.69 -7.82
N GLY A 163 -2.42 13.79 -7.51
CA GLY A 163 -3.02 13.21 -6.32
C GLY A 163 -2.83 11.70 -6.24
N PHE A 164 -2.98 10.98 -7.34
CA PHE A 164 -2.74 9.54 -7.43
C PHE A 164 -1.29 9.17 -7.06
N VAL A 165 -0.29 9.84 -7.66
CA VAL A 165 1.12 9.57 -7.34
C VAL A 165 1.39 9.83 -5.86
N LYS A 166 0.89 10.94 -5.32
CA LYS A 166 1.02 11.25 -3.90
C LYS A 166 0.33 10.22 -2.99
N LEU A 167 -0.84 9.74 -3.39
CA LEU A 167 -1.60 8.72 -2.65
C LEU A 167 -0.84 7.39 -2.56
N LEU A 168 -0.08 6.99 -3.60
CA LEU A 168 0.71 5.76 -3.58
C LEU A 168 1.69 5.73 -2.39
N HIS A 169 2.34 6.86 -2.09
CA HIS A 169 3.22 7.01 -0.93
C HIS A 169 2.47 6.95 0.41
N GLY A 170 1.23 7.44 0.45
CA GLY A 170 0.43 7.59 1.67
C GLY A 170 1.13 8.45 2.74
N THR A 171 0.84 8.19 4.02
CA THR A 171 1.57 8.77 5.15
C THR A 171 3.06 8.39 5.09
N SER A 172 3.88 9.28 4.54
CA SER A 172 5.32 9.19 4.74
C SER A 172 5.61 9.50 6.21
N SER A 173 6.26 8.57 6.93
CA SER A 173 6.78 8.83 8.29
C SER A 173 7.70 10.05 8.36
N ARG A 174 8.16 10.60 7.22
CA ARG A 174 9.00 11.80 7.20
C ARG A 174 8.23 13.12 7.35
N THR A 175 6.92 13.15 7.15
CA THR A 175 6.18 14.43 7.19
C THR A 175 5.77 14.86 8.61
N ILE A 176 5.81 13.95 9.60
CA ILE A 176 5.44 14.25 11.00
C ILE A 176 6.66 14.77 11.81
N ALA A 177 7.84 14.84 11.21
CA ALA A 177 9.02 15.45 11.83
C ALA A 177 9.25 16.86 11.30
N LYS A 178 8.36 17.80 11.66
CA LYS A 178 8.64 19.24 11.85
C LYS A 178 7.36 19.98 12.25
N ALA A 179 7.01 19.85 13.52
CA ALA A 179 6.23 20.82 14.27
C ALA A 179 6.60 20.67 15.74
N GLN A 180 7.83 21.07 16.07
CA GLN A 180 8.27 21.43 17.42
C GLN A 180 8.95 22.78 17.33
#